data_AF-A0A661CG00-F1
#
_entry.id   AF-A0A661CG00-F1
#
_cell.length_a   1.000
_cell.length_b   1.000
_cell.length_c   1.000
_cell.angle_alpha   90.00
_cell.angle_beta   90.00
_cell.angle_gamma   90.00
#
_symmetry.space_group_name_H-M   'P 1'
#
loop_
_entity.id
_entity.type
_entity.pdbx_description
1 polymer ?
#
loop_
_entity_poly.entity_id
_entity_poly.type
_entity_poly.pdbx_seq_one_letter_code
_entity_poly.pdbx_strand_id
1 'polypeptide(L)' 'MKTNHDLFTQAQHHIPGGVNSPVRAFNGVGGDPIFFREGKGAWLTDAEGKRYIDYVGSWGP' A
#
# COMPACT_ATOMS: atom_id res chain seq x y z
N MET A 1 12.59 -11.11 2.21
CA MET A 1 11.55 -10.11 2.56
C MET A 1 10.64 -10.01 1.36
N LYS A 2 9.31 -10.04 1.52
CA LYS A 2 8.39 -9.97 0.37
C LYS A 2 8.32 -8.53 -0.14
N THR A 3 8.37 -8.34 -1.46
CA THR A 3 8.20 -7.03 -2.10
C THR A 3 6.73 -6.58 -2.06
N ASN A 4 6.48 -5.29 -2.32
CA ASN A 4 5.12 -4.77 -2.51
C ASN A 4 4.38 -5.55 -3.63
N HIS A 5 5.10 -5.87 -4.71
CA HIS A 5 4.60 -6.68 -5.82
C HIS A 5 4.19 -8.10 -5.36
N ASP A 6 5.04 -8.77 -4.57
CA ASP A 6 4.75 -10.11 -4.08
C ASP A 6 3.49 -10.13 -3.18
N LEU A 7 3.34 -9.10 -2.34
CA LEU A 7 2.18 -8.96 -1.44
C LEU A 7 0.91 -8.67 -2.22
N PHE A 8 0.97 -7.81 -3.24
CA PHE A 8 -0.17 -7.53 -4.10
C PHE A 8 -0.62 -8.77 -4.88
N THR A 9 0.34 -9.47 -5.49
CA THR A 9 0.09 -10.73 -6.21
C THR A 9 -0.57 -11.75 -5.29
N GLN A 10 -0.11 -11.92 -4.05
CA GLN A 10 -0.74 -12.81 -3.08
C GLN A 10 -2.15 -12.36 -2.70
N ALA A 11 -2.36 -11.06 -2.45
CA ALA A 11 -3.67 -10.54 -2.08
C ALA A 11 -4.72 -10.79 -3.17
N GLN A 12 -4.35 -10.68 -4.45
CA GLN A 12 -5.24 -10.93 -5.58
C GLN A 12 -5.82 -12.35 -5.63
N HIS A 13 -5.18 -13.34 -4.99
CA HIS A 13 -5.70 -14.71 -4.94
C HIS A 13 -6.96 -14.84 -4.07
N HIS A 14 -7.19 -13.91 -3.14
CA HIS A 14 -8.22 -14.03 -2.10
C HIS A 14 -9.08 -12.78 -1.92
N ILE A 15 -8.62 -11.60 -2.38
CA ILE A 15 -9.30 -10.32 -2.23
C ILE A 15 -9.55 -9.76 -3.64
N PRO A 16 -10.81 -9.43 -4.01
CA PRO A 16 -11.09 -8.81 -5.31
C PRO A 16 -10.25 -7.56 -5.55
N GLY A 17 -9.51 -7.53 -6.67
CA GLY A 17 -8.59 -6.43 -6.99
C GLY A 17 -7.38 -6.31 -6.05
N GLY A 18 -7.12 -7.31 -5.20
CA GLY A 18 -6.02 -7.33 -4.24
C GLY A 18 -6.14 -6.34 -3.08
N VAL A 19 -7.29 -5.67 -2.91
CA VAL A 19 -7.48 -4.62 -1.90
C VAL A 19 -8.89 -4.59 -1.33
N ASN A 20 -9.03 -4.19 -0.07
CA ASN A 20 -10.34 -4.02 0.60
C ASN A 20 -11.03 -2.67 0.27
N SER A 21 -10.32 -1.73 -0.36
CA SER A 21 -10.85 -0.42 -0.75
C SER A 21 -10.36 -0.07 -2.15
N PRO A 22 -11.24 0.18 -3.14
CA PRO A 22 -10.87 0.27 -4.56
C PRO A 22 -9.75 1.26 -4.88
N VAL A 23 -9.74 2.44 -4.24
CA VAL A 23 -8.70 3.47 -4.46
C VAL A 23 -7.28 2.96 -4.18
N ARG A 24 -7.15 1.95 -3.30
CA ARG A 24 -5.85 1.37 -2.92
C ARG A 24 -5.25 0.50 -4.01
N ALA A 25 -6.01 0.11 -5.04
CA ALA A 25 -5.49 -0.68 -6.16
C ALA A 25 -4.64 0.14 -7.14
N PHE A 26 -4.52 1.46 -6.95
CA PHE A 26 -3.70 2.35 -7.79
C PHE A 26 -4.11 2.42 -9.28
N ASN A 27 -5.29 1.92 -9.65
CA ASN A 27 -5.79 1.91 -11.03
C ASN A 27 -5.77 3.30 -11.73
N GLY A 28 -5.91 4.39 -10.97
CA GLY A 28 -5.89 5.76 -11.52
C GLY A 28 -4.50 6.37 -11.70
N VAL A 29 -3.45 5.76 -11.14
CA VAL A 29 -2.07 6.30 -11.16
C VAL A 29 -1.05 5.32 -11.74
N GLY A 30 -1.43 4.04 -11.91
CA GLY A 30 -0.57 2.99 -12.44
C GLY A 30 0.45 2.47 -11.42
N GLY A 31 1.11 1.36 -11.79
CA GLY A 31 2.07 0.66 -10.93
C GLY A 31 1.41 -0.20 -9.85
N ASP A 32 2.24 -0.84 -9.03
CA ASP A 32 1.78 -1.67 -7.92
C ASP A 32 1.42 -0.82 -6.69
N PRO A 33 0.36 -1.17 -5.94
CA PRO A 33 0.07 -0.59 -4.65
C PRO A 33 1.22 -0.75 -3.64
N ILE A 34 1.41 0.27 -2.81
CA ILE A 34 2.39 0.24 -1.72
C ILE A 34 1.76 -0.39 -0.47
N PHE A 35 2.39 -1.42 0.07
CA PHE A 35 1.97 -2.07 1.31
C PHE A 35 2.71 -1.45 2.49
N PHE A 36 2.01 -0.68 3.31
CA PHE A 36 2.57 -0.05 4.51
C PHE A 36 2.56 -1.01 5.72
N ARG A 37 3.67 -1.02 6.48
CA ARG A 37 3.82 -1.89 7.68
C ARG A 37 3.81 -1.11 9.00
N GLU A 38 4.20 0.16 8.97
CA GLU A 38 4.23 1.04 10.15
C GLU A 38 4.02 2.50 9.74
N GLY A 39 3.49 3.29 10.67
CA GLY A 39 3.36 4.75 10.56
C GLY A 39 3.70 5.43 11.88
N LYS A 40 4.39 6.58 11.82
CA LYS A 40 4.76 7.40 12.99
C LYS A 40 4.85 8.87 12.64
N GLY A 41 3.97 9.69 13.24
CA GLY A 41 3.86 11.11 12.89
C GLY A 41 3.53 11.26 11.40
N ALA A 42 4.24 12.13 10.69
CA ALA A 42 4.06 12.35 9.25
C ALA A 42 4.80 11.33 8.35
N TRP A 43 5.22 10.18 8.88
CA TRP A 43 6.02 9.20 8.12
C TRP A 43 5.33 7.83 8.05
N LEU A 44 5.36 7.23 6.87
CA LEU A 44 5.01 5.83 6.63
C LEU A 44 6.25 5.05 6.17
N THR A 45 6.35 3.79 6.60
CA THR A 45 7.35 2.83 6.09
C THR A 45 6.64 1.68 5.39
N ASP A 46 7.04 1.38 4.16
CA ASP A 46 6.50 0.26 3.40
C ASP A 46 7.11 -1.09 3.77
N ALA A 47 6.60 -2.17 3.17
CA ALA A 47 7.03 -3.54 3.37
C ALA A 47 8.48 -3.79 2.96
N GLU A 48 9.05 -2.95 2.09
CA GLU A 48 10.43 -3.02 1.62
C GLU A 48 11.38 -2.13 2.46
N GLY A 49 10.84 -1.37 3.42
CA GLY A 49 11.60 -0.50 4.30
C GLY A 49 11.79 0.92 3.76
N LYS A 50 11.18 1.29 2.63
CA LYS A 50 11.23 2.65 2.10
C LYS A 50 10.30 3.56 2.91
N ARG A 51 10.76 4.77 3.18
CA ARG A 51 10.04 5.79 3.96
C ARG A 51 9.45 6.87 3.07
N TYR A 52 8.25 7.31 3.43
CA TYR A 52 7.48 8.33 2.72
C TYR A 52 6.98 9.39 3.70
N ILE A 53 6.97 10.66 3.27
CA ILE A 53 6.21 11.70 3.96
C ILE A 53 4.73 11.49 3.61
N ASP A 54 3.89 11.36 4.61
CA ASP A 54 2.47 11.06 4.43
C ASP A 54 1.65 12.33 4.23
N TYR A 55 1.10 12.48 3.02
CA TYR A 55 0.11 13.50 2.68
C TYR A 55 -1.30 12.92 2.45
N VAL A 56 -1.44 11.60 2.52
CA VAL A 56 -2.74 10.94 2.46
C VAL A 56 -3.38 10.95 3.85
N GLY A 57 -2.59 10.70 4.90
CA GLY A 57 -3.04 10.78 6.30
C GLY A 57 -4.24 9.87 6.56
N SER A 58 -4.19 8.64 6.04
CA SER A 58 -5.33 7.70 6.02
C SER A 58 -6.64 8.29 5.47
N TRP A 59 -6.55 9.26 4.57
CA TRP A 59 -7.67 10.04 4.03
C TRP A 59 -8.38 10.93 5.07
N GLY A 60 -7.69 11.31 6.16
CA GLY A 60 -8.16 12.23 7.20
C GLY A 60 -7.91 11.81 8.68
N PRO A 61 -8.10 10.55 9.08
CA PRO A 61 -8.00 10.08 10.47
C PRO A 61 -6.61 9.61 10.92
#